data_AF-A0A7U2MCS1-F1
#
_entry.id   AF-A0A7U2MCS1-F1
#
_cell.length_a   1.000
_cell.length_b   1.000
_cell.length_c   1.000
_cell.angle_alpha   90.00
_cell.angle_beta   90.00
_cell.angle_gamma   90.00
#
_symmetry.space_group_name_H-M   'P 1'
#
loop_
_entity.id
_entity.type
_entity.pdbx_description
1 polymer ?
#
loop_
_entity_poly.entity_id
_entity_poly.type
_entity_poly.pdbx_seq_one_letter_code
_entity_poly.pdbx_strand_id
1 'polypeptide(L)'
;MNLRWRDHGVYPPEPRAVFSFRHFPALRHLFLNLDEFHSRFWAGDPAVDPDLLVELLPQSIMSLHLAGRITNDLHRLEKGLLGLGNALSCGHFPRLEEVLWDQNEQLSSECERRVRPLFAEAGVSFDYNSWPTSSTTLGEGGGLPGPIDNNPPTPPWEQE
;
A
#
# COMPACT_ATOMS: atom_id res chain seq x y z
N MET A 1 -15.91 25.81 37.59
CA MET A 1 -15.23 24.55 37.25
C MET A 1 -14.26 24.80 36.11
N ASN A 2 -13.02 24.33 36.23
CA ASN A 2 -11.87 24.69 35.40
C ASN A 2 -11.60 23.56 34.39
N LEU A 3 -11.64 23.84 33.08
CA LEU A 3 -11.50 22.87 31.97
C LEU A 3 -10.05 22.46 31.66
N ARG A 4 -9.16 22.48 32.67
CA ARG A 4 -7.72 22.23 32.50
C ARG A 4 -7.30 20.84 33.01
N TRP A 5 -7.90 19.79 32.48
CA TRP A 5 -7.33 18.44 32.59
C TRP A 5 -7.66 17.67 31.31
N ARG A 6 -6.98 18.06 30.21
CA ARG A 6 -6.73 17.11 29.12
C ARG A 6 -5.68 16.17 29.65
N ASP A 7 -6.15 15.07 30.23
CA ASP A 7 -5.31 13.93 30.55
C ASP A 7 -4.62 13.52 29.24
N HIS A 8 -3.30 13.68 29.21
CA HIS A 8 -2.44 13.06 28.22
C HIS A 8 -2.41 11.56 28.52
N GLY A 9 -3.58 10.92 28.38
CA GLY A 9 -3.66 9.49 28.20
C GLY A 9 -2.83 9.20 26.96
N VAL A 10 -1.63 8.65 27.19
CA VAL A 10 -0.91 7.86 26.21
C VAL A 10 -1.91 6.78 25.82
N TYR A 11 -2.71 7.05 24.79
CA TYR A 11 -3.46 6.00 24.13
C TYR A 11 -2.40 4.95 23.79
N PRO A 12 -2.53 3.70 24.27
CA PRO A 12 -1.72 2.64 23.69
C PRO A 12 -1.91 2.76 22.17
N PRO A 13 -0.84 2.67 21.36
CA PRO A 13 -0.99 2.75 19.91
C PRO A 13 -2.13 1.81 19.53
N GLU A 14 -3.21 2.36 18.94
CA GLU A 14 -4.37 1.57 18.55
C GLU A 14 -3.86 0.33 17.81
N PRO A 15 -4.37 -0.88 18.12
CA PRO A 15 -3.89 -2.10 17.49
C PRO A 15 -4.05 -1.95 15.98
N ARG A 16 -2.91 -1.85 15.30
CA ARG A 16 -2.85 -1.65 13.86
C ARG A 16 -3.47 -2.87 13.20
N ALA A 17 -4.45 -2.65 12.33
CA ALA A 17 -5.14 -3.75 11.68
C ALA A 17 -4.14 -4.46 10.75
N VAL A 18 -3.82 -5.73 11.05
CA VAL A 18 -3.11 -6.59 10.09
C VAL A 18 -4.13 -7.02 9.05
N PHE A 19 -4.20 -6.27 7.95
CA PHE A 19 -5.09 -6.59 6.86
C PHE A 19 -4.47 -7.69 5.99
N SER A 20 -5.23 -8.77 5.73
CA SER A 20 -4.78 -9.90 4.91
C SER A 20 -5.87 -10.33 3.96
N PHE A 21 -5.49 -10.55 2.70
CA PHE A 21 -6.37 -11.09 1.66
C PHE A 21 -6.37 -12.63 1.62
N ARG A 22 -5.61 -13.30 2.49
CA ARG A 22 -5.48 -14.78 2.48
C ARG A 22 -6.80 -15.53 2.59
N HIS A 23 -7.79 -14.93 3.25
CA HIS A 23 -9.12 -15.50 3.44
C HIS A 23 -10.08 -15.27 2.26
N PHE A 24 -9.61 -14.67 1.16
CA PHE A 24 -10.38 -14.40 -0.05
C PHE A 24 -9.92 -15.30 -1.21
N PRO A 25 -10.28 -16.61 -1.22
CA PRO A 25 -9.81 -17.56 -2.24
C PRO A 25 -10.35 -17.28 -3.65
N ALA A 26 -11.35 -16.41 -3.77
CA ALA A 26 -11.87 -15.97 -5.06
C ALA A 26 -11.06 -14.80 -5.65
N LEU A 27 -10.19 -14.15 -4.86
CA LEU A 27 -9.36 -13.05 -5.32
C LEU A 27 -8.27 -13.60 -6.26
N ARG A 28 -8.28 -13.08 -7.49
CA ARG A 28 -7.35 -13.46 -8.56
C ARG A 28 -6.46 -12.31 -9.00
N HIS A 29 -6.99 -11.09 -8.99
CA HIS A 29 -6.26 -9.91 -9.44
C HIS A 29 -6.29 -8.90 -8.30
N LEU A 30 -5.12 -8.42 -7.90
CA LEU A 30 -4.99 -7.43 -6.85
C LEU A 30 -4.21 -6.23 -7.39
N PHE A 31 -4.81 -5.06 -7.25
CA PHE A 31 -4.18 -3.78 -7.51
C PHE A 31 -4.02 -3.05 -6.18
N LEU A 32 -2.78 -2.70 -5.82
CA LEU A 32 -2.49 -1.95 -4.60
C LEU A 32 -1.90 -0.60 -4.98
N ASN A 33 -2.45 0.44 -4.35
CA ASN A 33 -1.83 1.74 -4.36
C ASN A 33 -0.73 1.78 -3.29
N LEU A 34 0.50 2.04 -3.74
CA LEU A 34 1.71 2.16 -2.96
C LEU A 34 1.62 3.29 -1.92
N ASP A 35 0.88 4.37 -2.24
CA ASP A 35 0.65 5.45 -1.28
C ASP A 35 -0.16 4.98 -0.05
N GLU A 36 -0.93 3.89 -0.18
CA GLU A 36 -1.67 3.30 0.94
C GLU A 36 -0.76 2.51 1.89
N PHE A 37 0.47 2.14 1.50
CA PHE A 37 1.40 1.43 2.38
C PHE A 37 1.83 2.27 3.60
N HIS A 38 1.75 3.60 3.48
CA HIS A 38 1.97 4.54 4.59
C HIS A 38 0.76 4.63 5.54
N SER A 39 -0.39 4.08 5.15
CA SER A 39 -1.62 4.15 5.96
C SER A 39 -1.58 3.19 7.15
N ARG A 40 -2.43 3.47 8.14
CA ARG A 40 -2.59 2.69 9.37
C ARG A 40 -2.95 1.20 9.13
N PHE A 41 -3.36 0.85 7.90
CA PHE A 41 -3.75 -0.50 7.50
C PHE A 41 -2.57 -1.41 7.14
N TRP A 42 -1.40 -0.84 6.85
CA TRP A 42 -0.24 -1.58 6.34
C TRP A 42 1.00 -1.49 7.22
N ALA A 43 0.94 -0.65 8.26
CA ALA A 43 2.01 -0.42 9.20
C ALA A 43 2.18 -1.59 10.20
N GLY A 44 2.57 -2.77 9.71
CA GLY A 44 3.07 -3.87 10.53
C GLY A 44 4.32 -3.47 11.32
N ASP A 45 4.79 -4.37 12.20
CA ASP A 45 6.08 -4.18 12.86
C ASP A 45 7.21 -4.26 11.81
N PRO A 46 8.04 -3.21 11.63
CA PRO A 46 9.13 -3.22 10.66
C PRO A 46 10.18 -4.33 10.91
N ALA A 47 10.14 -5.00 12.07
CA ALA A 47 10.98 -6.15 12.39
C ALA A 47 10.49 -7.49 11.79
N VAL A 48 9.23 -7.59 11.35
CA VAL A 48 8.57 -8.85 10.88
C VAL A 48 8.50 -8.93 9.34
N ASP A 49 9.24 -8.06 8.64
CA ASP A 49 8.90 -7.61 7.28
C ASP A 49 9.30 -8.39 6.02
N PRO A 50 10.13 -9.46 6.03
CA PRO A 50 10.50 -10.08 4.75
C PRO A 50 9.31 -10.75 4.05
N ASP A 51 8.28 -11.16 4.81
CA ASP A 51 7.16 -11.93 4.29
C ASP A 51 5.87 -11.11 4.14
N LEU A 52 5.97 -9.77 4.12
CA LEU A 52 4.80 -8.87 4.06
C LEU A 52 3.83 -9.23 2.92
N LEU A 53 4.32 -9.38 1.70
CA LEU A 53 3.49 -9.75 0.55
C LEU A 53 2.99 -11.20 0.64
N VAL A 54 3.76 -12.09 1.26
CA VAL A 54 3.40 -13.51 1.43
C VAL A 54 2.25 -13.68 2.44
N GLU A 55 2.26 -12.91 3.52
CA GLU A 55 1.20 -12.90 4.53
C GLU A 55 -0.05 -12.16 4.06
N LEU A 56 0.12 -11.23 3.13
CA LEU A 56 -0.97 -10.47 2.55
C LEU A 56 -1.78 -11.29 1.54
N LEU A 57 -1.10 -11.92 0.58
CA LEU A 57 -1.72 -12.44 -0.64
C LEU A 57 -2.37 -13.81 -0.41
N PRO A 58 -3.54 -14.08 -1.03
CA PRO A 58 -4.08 -15.44 -1.08
C PRO A 58 -3.29 -16.30 -2.08
N GLN A 59 -3.23 -17.60 -1.83
CA GLN A 59 -2.57 -18.56 -2.73
C GLN A 59 -3.22 -18.65 -4.13
N SER A 60 -4.46 -18.17 -4.28
CA SER A 60 -5.22 -18.15 -5.53
C SER A 60 -4.88 -16.99 -6.46
N ILE A 61 -4.03 -16.05 -6.02
CA ILE A 61 -3.70 -14.85 -6.77
C ILE A 61 -3.03 -15.19 -8.10
N MET A 62 -3.38 -14.44 -9.14
CA MET A 62 -2.93 -14.59 -10.52
C MET A 62 -2.21 -13.34 -11.02
N SER A 63 -2.62 -12.15 -10.59
CA SER A 63 -1.87 -10.92 -10.88
C SER A 63 -1.79 -9.99 -9.67
N LEU A 64 -0.64 -9.34 -9.53
CA LEU A 64 -0.39 -8.31 -8.53
C LEU A 64 0.15 -7.05 -9.21
N HIS A 65 -0.58 -5.95 -9.10
CA HIS A 65 -0.18 -4.65 -9.63
C HIS A 65 0.08 -3.69 -8.47
N LEU A 66 1.27 -3.12 -8.45
CA LEU A 66 1.77 -2.21 -7.42
C LEU A 66 2.01 -0.85 -8.08
N ALA A 67 1.11 0.10 -7.84
CA ALA A 67 1.08 1.40 -8.52
C ALA A 67 1.13 2.56 -7.52
N GLY A 68 1.65 3.72 -7.91
CA GLY A 68 1.76 4.89 -7.04
C GLY A 68 3.17 5.11 -6.52
N ARG A 69 3.30 5.88 -5.43
CA ARG A 69 4.61 6.22 -4.85
C ARG A 69 4.82 5.49 -3.54
N ILE A 70 6.03 5.00 -3.33
CA ILE A 70 6.44 4.46 -2.03
C ILE A 70 7.69 5.20 -1.56
N THR A 71 7.51 6.06 -0.57
CA THR A 71 8.58 6.97 -0.14
C THR A 71 9.57 6.24 0.78
N ASN A 72 9.47 6.46 2.08
CA ASN A 72 10.41 5.91 3.07
C ASN A 72 10.29 4.39 3.26
N ASP A 73 9.20 3.79 2.78
CA ASP A 73 8.90 2.37 2.94
C ASP A 73 9.34 1.52 1.73
N LEU A 74 10.03 2.10 0.74
CA LEU A 74 10.49 1.37 -0.45
C LEU A 74 11.35 0.16 -0.06
N HIS A 75 12.33 0.34 0.83
CA HIS A 75 13.20 -0.75 1.30
C HIS A 75 12.44 -1.91 1.94
N ARG A 76 11.34 -1.59 2.62
CA ARG A 76 10.46 -2.58 3.24
C ARG A 76 9.73 -3.39 2.17
N LEU A 77 9.19 -2.72 1.16
CA LEU A 77 8.49 -3.41 0.07
C LEU A 77 9.45 -4.19 -0.84
N GLU A 78 10.67 -3.71 -1.05
CA GLU A 78 11.74 -4.46 -1.72
C GLU A 78 12.03 -5.80 -1.02
N LYS A 79 12.10 -5.81 0.31
CA LYS A 79 12.22 -7.07 1.07
C LYS A 79 11.01 -7.96 0.88
N GLY A 80 9.80 -7.40 0.88
CA GLY A 80 8.57 -8.13 0.60
C GLY A 80 8.56 -8.77 -0.79
N LEU A 81 9.06 -8.08 -1.81
CA LEU A 81 9.22 -8.62 -3.17
C LEU A 81 10.22 -9.77 -3.21
N LEU A 82 11.35 -9.64 -2.52
CA LEU A 82 12.33 -10.72 -2.39
C LEU A 82 11.74 -11.93 -1.65
N GLY A 83 10.98 -11.71 -0.58
CA GLY A 83 10.25 -12.76 0.13
C GLY A 83 9.22 -13.46 -0.76
N LEU A 84 8.46 -12.68 -1.55
CA LEU A 84 7.53 -13.23 -2.53
C LEU A 84 8.25 -14.06 -3.60
N GLY A 85 9.38 -13.58 -4.12
CA GLY A 85 10.22 -14.33 -5.06
C GLY A 85 10.69 -15.67 -4.50
N ASN A 86 11.17 -15.68 -3.25
CA ASN A 86 11.58 -16.91 -2.58
C ASN A 86 10.39 -17.86 -2.36
N ALA A 87 9.22 -17.33 -1.97
CA ALA A 87 8.02 -18.13 -1.78
C ALA A 87 7.57 -18.80 -3.09
N LEU A 88 7.65 -18.07 -4.21
CA LEU A 88 7.39 -18.60 -5.55
C LEU A 88 8.34 -19.76 -5.88
N SER A 89 9.64 -19.62 -5.62
CA SER A 89 10.62 -20.69 -5.81
C SER A 89 10.33 -21.93 -4.94
N CYS A 90 9.70 -21.75 -3.77
CA CYS A 90 9.22 -22.84 -2.93
C CYS A 90 7.86 -23.44 -3.37
N GLY A 91 7.28 -22.97 -4.47
CA GLY A 91 5.99 -23.44 -5.00
C GLY A 91 4.77 -22.81 -4.33
N HIS A 92 4.95 -21.74 -3.55
CA HIS A 92 3.83 -20.94 -3.07
C HIS A 92 3.29 -20.07 -4.22
N PHE A 93 2.00 -19.72 -4.17
CA PHE A 93 1.32 -18.95 -5.22
C PHE A 93 1.44 -19.59 -6.62
N PRO A 94 1.03 -20.87 -6.78
CA PRO A 94 1.22 -21.62 -8.04
C PRO A 94 0.43 -21.07 -9.23
N ARG A 95 -0.41 -20.06 -9.01
CA ARG A 95 -1.26 -19.43 -10.03
C ARG A 95 -0.82 -18.01 -10.36
N LEU A 96 0.17 -17.46 -9.67
CA LEU A 96 0.66 -16.12 -9.94
C LEU A 96 1.37 -16.15 -11.30
N GLU A 97 0.91 -15.31 -12.22
CA GLU A 97 1.41 -15.23 -13.58
C GLU A 97 2.14 -13.91 -13.81
N GLU A 98 1.73 -12.84 -13.14
CA GLU A 98 2.23 -11.49 -13.38
C GLU A 98 2.34 -10.66 -12.11
N VAL A 99 3.46 -9.93 -12.01
CA VAL A 99 3.64 -8.82 -11.07
C VAL A 99 4.08 -7.58 -11.84
N LEU A 100 3.28 -6.52 -11.76
CA LEU A 100 3.60 -5.22 -12.37
C LEU A 100 3.93 -4.19 -11.30
N TRP A 101 5.03 -3.47 -11.51
CA TRP A 101 5.51 -2.41 -10.62
C TRP A 101 5.43 -1.04 -11.30
N ASP A 102 5.21 0.02 -10.53
CA ASP A 102 5.12 1.38 -11.07
C ASP A 102 6.46 1.83 -11.65
N GLN A 103 6.49 2.17 -12.94
CA GLN A 103 7.69 2.66 -13.62
C GLN A 103 8.24 3.96 -13.01
N ASN A 104 7.39 4.72 -12.30
CA ASN A 104 7.81 5.97 -11.66
C ASN A 104 8.54 5.73 -10.35
N GLU A 105 8.50 4.51 -9.82
CA GLU A 105 9.16 4.10 -8.59
C GLU A 105 10.28 3.11 -8.91
N GLN A 106 11.54 3.54 -8.80
CA GLN A 106 12.67 2.70 -9.17
C GLN A 106 13.10 1.81 -8.00
N LEU A 107 13.03 0.50 -8.22
CA LEU A 107 13.67 -0.46 -7.32
C LEU A 107 15.19 -0.23 -7.30
N SER A 108 15.82 -0.53 -6.17
CA SER A 108 17.27 -0.58 -6.06
C SER A 108 17.85 -1.59 -7.06
N SER A 109 19.00 -1.26 -7.66
CA SER A 109 19.63 -2.13 -8.67
C SER A 109 20.01 -3.51 -8.10
N GLU A 110 20.20 -3.62 -6.79
CA GLU A 110 20.41 -4.89 -6.11
C GLU A 110 19.11 -5.69 -6.04
N CYS A 111 18.01 -5.07 -5.61
CA CYS A 111 16.70 -5.71 -5.54
C CYS A 111 16.26 -6.20 -6.92
N GLU A 112 16.32 -5.35 -7.94
CA GLU A 112 15.90 -5.70 -9.30
C GLU A 112 16.69 -6.89 -9.87
N ARG A 113 18.01 -6.93 -9.63
CA ARG A 113 18.87 -8.04 -10.07
C ARG A 113 18.50 -9.37 -9.41
N ARG A 114 17.93 -9.34 -8.21
CA ARG A 114 17.56 -10.54 -7.44
C ARG A 114 16.12 -10.96 -7.70
N VAL A 115 15.19 -10.02 -7.80
CA VAL A 115 13.76 -10.27 -8.02
C VAL A 115 13.52 -10.84 -9.41
N ARG A 116 14.06 -10.22 -10.47
CA ARG A 116 13.84 -10.67 -11.85
C ARG A 116 14.12 -12.17 -12.10
N PRO A 117 15.28 -12.74 -11.72
CA PRO A 117 15.54 -14.16 -11.92
C PRO A 117 14.62 -15.05 -11.08
N LEU A 118 14.32 -14.70 -9.82
CA LEU A 118 13.43 -15.50 -8.96
C LEU A 118 12.03 -15.63 -9.57
N PHE A 119 11.50 -14.54 -10.10
CA PHE A 119 10.17 -14.52 -10.72
C PHE A 119 10.20 -15.27 -12.06
N ALA A 120 11.23 -15.05 -12.88
CA ALA A 120 11.39 -15.76 -14.15
C ALA A 120 11.54 -17.27 -13.99
N GLU A 121 12.29 -17.74 -12.98
CA GLU A 121 12.43 -19.17 -12.65
C GLU A 121 11.11 -19.80 -12.22
N ALA A 122 10.25 -19.03 -11.55
CA ALA A 122 8.90 -19.43 -11.18
C ALA A 122 7.87 -19.29 -12.33
N GLY A 123 8.30 -18.80 -13.51
CA GLY A 123 7.41 -18.57 -14.66
C GLY A 123 6.50 -17.36 -14.51
N VAL A 124 6.81 -16.44 -13.59
CA VAL A 124 6.05 -15.21 -13.33
C VAL A 124 6.69 -14.04 -14.07
N SER A 125 5.88 -13.28 -14.82
CA SER A 125 6.34 -12.03 -15.44
C SER A 125 6.53 -10.96 -14.38
N PHE A 126 7.70 -10.31 -14.36
CA PHE A 126 7.96 -9.14 -13.54
C PHE A 126 8.32 -7.96 -14.44
N ASP A 127 7.40 -7.01 -14.57
CA ASP A 127 7.50 -5.89 -15.50
C ASP A 127 7.12 -4.56 -14.84
N TYR A 128 7.43 -3.47 -15.55
CA TYR A 128 7.03 -2.13 -15.15
C TYR A 128 5.87 -1.63 -15.99
N ASN A 129 4.96 -0.89 -15.37
CA ASN A 129 3.88 -0.20 -16.07
C ASN A 129 3.66 1.19 -15.49
N SER A 130 2.97 2.05 -16.25
CA SER A 130 2.62 3.40 -15.84
C SER A 130 1.16 3.47 -15.44
N TRP A 131 0.87 4.04 -14.28
CA TRP A 131 -0.48 4.36 -13.88
C TRP A 131 -0.63 5.86 -13.59
N PRO A 132 -1.81 6.45 -13.88
CA PRO A 132 -2.09 7.80 -13.45
C PRO A 132 -2.03 7.85 -11.92
N THR A 133 -1.37 8.89 -11.40
CA THR A 133 -1.30 9.16 -9.96
C THR A 133 -2.73 9.40 -9.47
N SER A 134 -3.30 8.39 -8.81
CA SER A 134 -4.62 8.49 -8.21
C SER A 134 -4.46 8.90 -6.75
N SER A 135 -5.26 9.87 -6.32
CA SER A 135 -5.39 10.22 -4.91
C SER A 135 -5.73 8.97 -4.09
N THR A 136 -5.24 8.89 -2.85
CA THR A 136 -5.47 7.75 -1.93
C THR A 136 -6.96 7.39 -1.88
N THR A 137 -7.25 6.11 -2.09
CA THR A 137 -8.62 5.57 -2.09
C THR A 137 -9.25 5.56 -0.70
N LEU A 138 -8.41 5.43 0.34
CA LEU A 138 -8.85 5.44 1.73
C LEU A 138 -8.90 6.85 2.33
N GLY A 139 -8.57 7.87 1.54
CA GLY A 139 -8.45 9.25 1.98
C GLY A 139 -7.26 9.42 2.92
N GLU A 140 -6.38 10.37 2.60
CA GLU A 140 -5.53 10.93 3.63
C GLU A 140 -6.48 11.47 4.71
N GLY A 141 -6.35 11.02 5.96
CA GLY A 141 -7.13 11.53 7.09
C GLY A 141 -6.76 12.98 7.43
N GLY A 142 -6.63 13.83 6.42
CA GLY A 142 -6.19 15.21 6.46
C GLY A 142 -7.30 16.12 5.96
N GLY A 143 -8.03 16.67 6.92
CA GLY A 143 -8.97 17.76 6.72
C GLY A 143 -10.41 17.30 6.52
N LEU A 144 -11.22 17.42 7.59
CA LEU A 144 -12.60 17.86 7.40
C LEU A 144 -12.57 19.01 6.37
N PRO A 145 -13.52 19.09 5.42
CA PRO A 145 -13.65 20.31 4.63
C PRO A 145 -13.62 21.47 5.61
N GLY A 146 -12.69 22.41 5.38
CA GLY A 146 -12.66 23.65 6.15
C GLY A 146 -14.08 24.20 6.23
N PRO A 147 -14.46 24.86 7.35
CA PRO A 147 -15.84 25.26 7.59
C PRO A 147 -16.39 25.86 6.31
N ILE A 148 -17.47 25.26 5.79
CA ILE A 148 -18.21 25.86 4.68
C ILE A 148 -18.52 27.26 5.17
N ASP A 149 -17.93 28.27 4.53
CA ASP A 149 -18.30 29.64 4.78
C ASP A 149 -19.79 29.71 4.46
N ASN A 150 -20.61 29.68 5.51
CA ASN A 150 -22.07 29.77 5.42
C ASN A 150 -22.51 31.18 5.00
N ASN A 151 -21.60 31.98 4.44
CA ASN A 151 -21.95 33.25 3.86
C ASN A 151 -22.51 32.99 2.46
N PRO A 152 -23.80 33.25 2.22
CA PRO A 152 -24.31 33.27 0.86
C PRO A 152 -23.50 34.30 0.06
N PRO A 153 -23.23 34.05 -1.23
CA PRO A 153 -22.60 35.05 -2.08
C PRO A 153 -23.44 36.33 -2.02
N THR A 154 -22.81 37.45 -1.68
CA THR A 154 -23.47 38.75 -1.63
C THR A 154 -24.07 39.02 -3.00
N PRO A 155 -25.40 39.20 -3.10
CA PRO A 155 -26.03 39.39 -4.38
C PRO A 155 -25.55 40.71 -5.02
N PRO A 156 -25.54 40.82 -6.36
CA PRO A 156 -24.89 41.93 -7.07
C PRO A 156 -25.45 43.33 -6.79
N TRP A 157 -26.55 43.44 -6.04
CA TRP A 157 -27.25 44.69 -5.75
C TRP A 157 -26.91 45.28 -4.37
N GLU A 158 -26.06 44.64 -3.57
CA GLU A 158 -25.55 45.19 -2.29
C GLU A 158 -24.12 45.75 -2.39
N GLN A 159 -23.63 46.02 -3.62
CA GLN A 159 -22.37 46.77 -3.84
C GLN A 159 -22.67 48.22 -4.22
N GLU A 160 -23.04 49.04 -3.22
CA GLU A 160 -23.01 50.51 -3.29
C GLU A 160 -22.16 51.08 -2.15
#